data_AF-Q5NR23-F1
#
_entry.id   AF-Q5NR23-F1
#
_cell.length_a   1.000
_cell.length_b   1.000
_cell.length_c   1.000
_cell.angle_alpha   90.00
_cell.angle_beta   90.00
_cell.angle_gamma   90.00
#
_symmetry.space_group_name_H-M   'P 1'
#
loop_
_entity.id
_entity.type
_entity.pdbx_description
1 polymer ?
#
loop_
_entity_poly.entity_id
_entity_poly.type
_entity_poly.pdbx_seq_one_letter_code
_entity_poly.pdbx_strand_id
1 'polypeptide(L)'
;MQFLDQAKIYLRSGAGGPGAVSFRHEKYIEYGGPDGGNGGKGGDIVFEAVPGLNTLIDFRYTQHFRAARGASGAGSNKTGAGAKDLVIHVPVGTQVLSEDKEEILHDFTKVGERIIFLKGGDGGRGNASYKSSTNRAPRQHGPGWPAQEAWVWLRLKLLADVGLVGLPNAGKSTFLKATTNAHPKIGNYPFTTLHPQLGVVRRHGQEFVLADIPGLIEGASEGIGIGDRFLGHIERCRILLHLIDASGEDPIAAWHEVQNELALYGAGLAEKPQLLALNKIDSVDEETCAELSQALEEASGQKVLLLSGATGQGLDPILDQLITMTGRAIEKAQESSAQTEKIWSPI
;
A
#
# COMPACT_ATOMS: atom_id res chain seq x y z
N MET A 1 -17.41 5.33 1.30
CA MET A 1 -16.11 5.38 2.02
C MET A 1 -15.16 6.37 1.37
N GLN A 2 -14.34 7.10 2.13
CA GLN A 2 -13.42 8.12 1.59
C GLN A 2 -12.07 7.47 1.30
N PHE A 3 -11.61 7.52 0.05
CA PHE A 3 -10.20 7.23 -0.27
C PHE A 3 -9.34 8.17 0.56
N LEU A 4 -8.51 7.59 1.42
CA LEU A 4 -7.56 8.33 2.21
C LEU A 4 -6.18 8.07 1.59
N ASP A 5 -5.75 9.00 0.74
CA ASP A 5 -4.41 9.02 0.18
C ASP A 5 -3.40 9.55 1.22
N GLN A 6 -3.88 10.24 2.25
CA GLN A 6 -3.05 10.83 3.31
C GLN A 6 -3.58 10.55 4.71
N ALA A 7 -2.76 9.93 5.56
CA ALA A 7 -3.08 9.69 6.97
C ALA A 7 -2.03 10.34 7.88
N LYS A 8 -2.45 11.10 8.89
CA LYS A 8 -1.56 11.54 9.97
C LYS A 8 -1.59 10.50 11.08
N ILE A 9 -0.42 10.02 11.50
CA ILE A 9 -0.29 9.05 12.58
C ILE A 9 0.80 9.47 13.56
N TYR A 10 0.59 9.10 14.82
CA TYR A 10 1.54 9.28 15.91
C TYR A 10 2.27 7.97 16.18
N LEU A 11 3.58 8.05 16.22
CA LEU A 11 4.49 6.94 16.45
C LEU A 11 5.26 7.16 17.75
N ARG A 12 5.41 6.09 18.53
CA ARG A 12 6.26 6.08 19.72
C ARG A 12 6.97 4.74 19.87
N SER A 13 8.29 4.76 19.89
CA SER A 13 9.08 3.56 20.19
C SER A 13 8.98 3.18 21.67
N GLY A 14 9.45 1.98 22.00
CA GLY A 14 9.52 1.53 23.38
C GLY A 14 10.63 2.23 24.14
N ALA A 15 10.40 2.64 25.38
CA ALA A 15 11.51 3.07 26.24
C ALA A 15 12.32 1.86 26.72
N GLY A 16 13.57 2.10 27.11
CA GLY A 16 14.39 1.10 27.77
C GLY A 16 13.89 0.78 29.18
N GLY A 17 14.09 -0.47 29.60
CA GLY A 17 13.93 -0.86 30.99
C GLY A 17 15.05 -0.27 31.86
N PRO A 18 14.81 0.07 33.13
CA PRO A 18 15.87 0.47 34.05
C PRO A 18 16.74 -0.74 34.42
N GLY A 19 18.02 -0.49 34.69
CA GLY A 19 18.85 -1.47 35.40
C GLY A 19 18.44 -1.56 36.88
N ALA A 20 18.86 -2.63 37.56
CA ALA A 20 18.59 -2.82 38.99
C ALA A 20 19.81 -2.54 39.87
N VAL A 21 19.56 -2.16 41.12
CA VAL A 21 20.54 -2.24 42.21
C VAL A 21 20.20 -3.47 43.04
N SER A 22 21.08 -4.45 43.05
CA SER A 22 20.95 -5.66 43.85
C SER A 22 22.32 -6.12 44.33
N PHE A 23 22.34 -6.85 45.44
CA PHE A 23 23.52 -7.51 45.97
C PHE A 23 23.21 -9.00 46.20
N ARG A 24 24.23 -9.86 46.00
CA ARG A 24 24.07 -11.30 46.19
C ARG A 24 23.85 -11.60 47.67
N HIS A 25 22.90 -12.48 47.95
CA HIS A 25 22.67 -13.01 49.30
C HIS A 25 22.78 -14.53 49.24
N GLU A 26 23.93 -15.05 49.67
CA GLU A 26 24.24 -16.48 49.65
C GLU A 26 24.66 -16.95 51.03
N LYS A 27 24.24 -18.16 51.39
CA LYS A 27 24.63 -18.79 52.65
C LYS A 27 26.15 -18.93 52.65
N TYR A 28 26.81 -18.51 53.74
CA TYR A 28 28.27 -18.50 53.94
C TYR A 28 29.05 -17.39 53.23
N ILE A 29 28.39 -16.40 52.62
CA ILE A 29 29.05 -15.19 52.08
C ILE A 29 28.54 -13.97 52.85
N GLU A 30 29.34 -13.42 53.76
CA GLU A 30 28.96 -12.23 54.56
C GLU A 30 28.70 -10.98 53.71
N TYR A 31 29.53 -10.74 52.68
CA TYR A 31 29.43 -9.57 51.79
C TYR A 31 29.36 -10.00 50.33
N GLY A 32 28.15 -10.32 49.87
CA GLY A 32 27.91 -10.59 48.46
C GLY A 32 28.18 -9.37 47.57
N GLY A 33 28.79 -9.61 46.41
CA GLY A 33 29.03 -8.56 45.42
C GLY A 33 27.73 -8.03 44.77
N PRO A 34 27.81 -6.92 44.03
CA PRO A 34 26.67 -6.40 43.26
C PRO A 34 26.24 -7.42 42.19
N ASP A 35 24.92 -7.58 42.02
CA ASP A 35 24.32 -8.50 41.04
C ASP A 35 23.03 -7.95 40.41
N GLY A 36 22.82 -6.63 40.42
CA GLY A 36 21.73 -6.02 39.68
C GLY A 36 22.00 -6.08 38.17
N GLY A 37 21.10 -6.71 37.44
CA GLY A 37 21.14 -6.83 35.99
C GLY A 37 20.72 -5.55 35.25
N ASN A 38 21.01 -5.50 33.95
CA ASN A 38 20.66 -4.39 33.08
C ASN A 38 19.16 -4.42 32.72
N GLY A 39 18.58 -3.31 32.30
CA GLY A 39 17.26 -3.32 31.68
C GLY A 39 17.29 -3.84 30.24
N GLY A 40 16.13 -4.22 29.73
CA GLY A 40 15.94 -4.62 28.34
C GLY A 40 15.74 -3.41 27.41
N LYS A 41 16.03 -3.59 26.12
CA LYS A 41 15.75 -2.61 25.07
C LYS A 41 14.23 -2.47 24.84
N GLY A 42 13.74 -1.26 24.58
CA GLY A 42 12.40 -1.04 24.07
C GLY A 42 12.25 -1.48 22.62
N GLY A 43 11.02 -1.76 22.18
CA GLY A 43 10.74 -2.16 20.81
C GLY A 43 10.90 -0.98 19.84
N ASP A 44 11.42 -1.26 18.66
CA ASP A 44 11.50 -0.30 17.56
C ASP A 44 10.11 -0.10 16.92
N ILE A 45 9.90 1.04 16.25
CA ILE A 45 8.81 1.21 15.28
C ILE A 45 9.38 0.91 13.91
N VAL A 46 8.83 -0.12 13.26
CA VAL A 46 9.27 -0.59 11.96
C VAL A 46 8.13 -0.38 10.96
N PHE A 47 8.40 0.26 9.84
CA PHE A 47 7.48 0.23 8.71
C PHE A 47 7.87 -0.89 7.77
N GLU A 48 6.87 -1.56 7.20
CA GLU A 48 7.06 -2.63 6.24
C GLU A 48 6.06 -2.49 5.08
N ALA A 49 6.58 -2.46 3.85
CA ALA A 49 5.77 -2.41 2.65
C ALA A 49 5.23 -3.81 2.34
N VAL A 50 3.92 -4.00 2.44
CA VAL A 50 3.28 -5.30 2.21
C VAL A 50 2.48 -5.31 0.90
N PRO A 51 2.40 -6.46 0.22
CA PRO A 51 1.49 -6.61 -0.91
C PRO A 51 0.04 -6.73 -0.41
N GLY A 52 -0.92 -6.25 -1.21
CA GLY A 52 -2.36 -6.42 -0.94
C GLY A 52 -3.02 -5.32 -0.09
N LEU A 53 -2.26 -4.46 0.58
CA LEU A 53 -2.80 -3.20 1.10
C LEU A 53 -2.80 -2.16 -0.02
N ASN A 54 -3.98 -1.59 -0.32
CA ASN A 54 -4.16 -0.62 -1.41
C ASN A 54 -4.65 0.74 -0.95
N THR A 55 -4.95 0.90 0.33
CA THR A 55 -5.44 2.16 0.90
C THR A 55 -4.83 2.41 2.27
N LEU A 56 -4.81 3.67 2.71
CA LEU A 56 -4.41 4.03 4.08
C LEU A 56 -5.61 4.10 5.04
N ILE A 57 -6.73 3.44 4.72
CA ILE A 57 -7.97 3.56 5.49
C ILE A 57 -7.82 3.08 6.93
N ASP A 58 -7.01 2.04 7.16
CA ASP A 58 -6.78 1.47 8.50
C ASP A 58 -6.17 2.49 9.46
N PHE A 59 -5.35 3.40 8.95
CA PHE A 59 -4.71 4.48 9.71
C PHE A 59 -5.69 5.57 10.15
N ARG A 60 -6.90 5.61 9.57
CA ARG A 60 -7.98 6.48 10.06
C ARG A 60 -8.51 5.98 11.39
N TYR A 61 -8.64 4.66 11.55
CA TYR A 61 -9.19 4.04 12.76
C TYR A 61 -8.11 3.87 13.83
N THR A 62 -6.88 3.58 13.42
CA THR A 62 -5.72 3.46 14.31
C THR A 62 -4.71 4.54 14.01
N GLN A 63 -4.74 5.63 14.78
CA GLN A 63 -3.83 6.77 14.60
C GLN A 63 -2.60 6.74 15.51
N HIS A 64 -2.61 5.94 16.57
CA HIS A 64 -1.54 5.90 17.57
C HIS A 64 -0.89 4.53 17.60
N PHE A 65 0.40 4.49 17.27
CA PHE A 65 1.21 3.28 17.26
C PHE A 65 2.30 3.40 18.32
N ARG A 66 2.27 2.49 19.30
CA ARG A 66 3.19 2.51 20.45
C ARG A 66 3.86 1.14 20.59
N ALA A 67 5.17 1.09 20.43
CA ALA A 67 5.94 -0.12 20.69
C ALA A 67 6.08 -0.36 22.20
N ALA A 68 6.27 -1.63 22.59
CA ALA A 68 6.36 -2.02 23.99
C ALA A 68 7.67 -1.57 24.64
N ARG A 69 7.62 -1.27 25.93
CA ARG A 69 8.80 -0.92 26.75
C ARG A 69 9.61 -2.16 27.09
N GLY A 70 10.94 -2.05 27.11
CA GLY A 70 11.83 -3.07 27.65
C GLY A 70 11.62 -3.32 29.15
N ALA A 71 11.80 -4.56 29.60
CA ALA A 71 11.59 -4.93 30.99
C ALA A 71 12.75 -4.46 31.89
N SER A 72 12.47 -4.24 33.17
CA SER A 72 13.49 -3.89 34.16
C SER A 72 14.47 -5.03 34.37
N GLY A 73 15.73 -4.69 34.65
CA GLY A 73 16.68 -5.63 35.22
C GLY A 73 16.26 -6.07 36.62
N ALA A 74 16.83 -7.16 37.10
CA ALA A 74 16.58 -7.68 38.44
C ALA A 74 17.88 -8.22 39.08
N GLY A 75 17.80 -8.62 40.35
CA GLY A 75 18.91 -9.26 41.05
C GLY A 75 19.34 -10.58 40.41
N SER A 76 20.42 -11.16 40.93
CA SER A 76 21.05 -12.38 40.38
C SER A 76 21.53 -12.24 38.92
N ASN A 77 22.03 -11.05 38.56
CA ASN A 77 22.49 -10.65 37.23
C ASN A 77 21.45 -10.84 36.12
N LYS A 78 20.15 -10.75 36.47
CA LYS A 78 19.07 -10.94 35.50
C LYS A 78 18.85 -9.68 34.68
N THR A 79 19.29 -9.70 33.43
CA THR A 79 18.97 -8.64 32.47
C THR A 79 17.51 -8.71 32.06
N GLY A 80 16.84 -7.55 32.01
CA GLY A 80 15.45 -7.44 31.58
C GLY A 80 15.27 -7.84 30.12
N ALA A 81 14.14 -8.48 29.81
CA ALA A 81 13.79 -8.86 28.45
C ALA A 81 13.63 -7.62 27.53
N GLY A 82 14.16 -7.73 26.31
CA GLY A 82 13.86 -6.77 25.25
C GLY A 82 12.40 -6.86 24.83
N ALA A 83 11.81 -5.73 24.48
CA ALA A 83 10.46 -5.68 23.95
C ALA A 83 10.42 -6.02 22.46
N LYS A 84 9.27 -6.52 22.01
CA LYS A 84 9.01 -6.77 20.60
C LYS A 84 8.82 -5.45 19.86
N ASP A 85 9.38 -5.38 18.67
CA ASP A 85 9.16 -4.27 17.74
C ASP A 85 7.69 -4.21 17.31
N LEU A 86 7.20 -3.01 17.05
CA LEU A 86 5.89 -2.81 16.45
C LEU A 86 6.09 -2.58 14.94
N VAL A 87 5.61 -3.55 14.16
CA VAL A 87 5.62 -3.47 12.69
C VAL A 87 4.32 -2.84 12.21
N ILE A 88 4.44 -1.79 11.41
CA ILE A 88 3.34 -1.07 10.79
C ILE A 88 3.38 -1.38 9.29
N HIS A 89 2.41 -2.17 8.84
CA HIS A 89 2.29 -2.53 7.43
C HIS A 89 1.69 -1.37 6.63
N VAL A 90 2.34 -1.01 5.52
CA VAL A 90 1.88 0.04 4.59
C VAL A 90 1.80 -0.52 3.16
N PRO A 91 0.90 0.02 2.32
CA PRO A 91 0.92 -0.25 0.88
C PRO A 91 2.27 0.07 0.25
N VAL A 92 2.67 -0.70 -0.75
CA VAL A 92 3.77 -0.34 -1.65
C VAL A 92 3.40 0.98 -2.37
N GLY A 93 4.35 1.89 -2.51
CA GLY A 93 4.12 3.24 -3.01
C GLY A 93 3.75 4.26 -1.92
N THR A 94 3.76 3.86 -0.65
CA THR A 94 3.56 4.78 0.48
C THR A 94 4.81 5.60 0.74
N GLN A 95 4.65 6.91 0.88
CA GLN A 95 5.67 7.83 1.37
C GLN A 95 5.40 8.19 2.82
N VAL A 96 6.45 8.22 3.63
CA VAL A 96 6.42 8.77 4.99
C VAL A 96 6.96 10.19 4.91
N LEU A 97 6.16 11.15 5.32
CA LEU A 97 6.45 12.57 5.31
C LEU A 97 6.59 13.10 6.74
N SER A 98 7.36 14.17 6.90
CA SER A 98 7.43 14.97 8.12
C SER A 98 6.06 15.52 8.55
N GLU A 99 5.96 15.99 9.80
CA GLU A 99 4.70 16.52 10.35
C GLU A 99 4.15 17.72 9.55
N ASP A 100 5.04 18.55 9.02
CA ASP A 100 4.75 19.70 8.15
C ASP A 100 4.54 19.33 6.67
N LYS A 101 4.77 18.07 6.27
CA LYS A 101 4.70 17.52 4.90
C LYS A 101 5.73 18.09 3.91
N GLU A 102 6.75 18.80 4.39
CA GLU A 102 7.78 19.41 3.54
C GLU A 102 8.85 18.39 3.11
N GLU A 103 9.17 17.43 3.97
CA GLU A 103 10.22 16.45 3.74
C GLU A 103 9.64 15.04 3.56
N ILE A 104 10.18 14.31 2.58
CA ILE A 104 9.95 12.87 2.42
C ILE A 104 11.02 12.15 3.24
N LEU A 105 10.60 11.57 4.36
CA LEU A 105 11.47 10.83 5.28
C LEU A 105 11.80 9.44 4.73
N HIS A 106 10.85 8.80 4.04
CA HIS A 106 11.07 7.53 3.34
C HIS A 106 10.04 7.30 2.23
N ASP A 107 10.39 6.52 1.22
CA ASP A 107 9.53 6.18 0.07
C ASP A 107 9.56 4.67 -0.16
N PHE A 108 8.46 3.98 0.13
CA PHE A 108 8.37 2.53 -0.02
C PHE A 108 8.09 2.19 -1.47
N THR A 109 9.07 1.60 -2.15
CA THR A 109 8.97 1.32 -3.59
C THR A 109 8.95 -0.17 -3.89
N LYS A 110 9.41 -1.00 -2.96
CA LYS A 110 9.54 -2.45 -3.14
C LYS A 110 8.68 -3.21 -2.15
N VAL A 111 8.16 -4.35 -2.56
CA VAL A 111 7.44 -5.28 -1.69
C VAL A 111 8.43 -5.87 -0.67
N GLY A 112 8.04 -5.96 0.59
CA GLY A 112 8.88 -6.47 1.70
C GLY A 112 9.94 -5.48 2.18
N GLU A 113 9.97 -4.25 1.66
CA GLU A 113 10.89 -3.22 2.11
C GLU A 113 10.60 -2.84 3.57
N ARG A 114 11.63 -2.89 4.44
CA ARG A 114 11.51 -2.63 5.88
C ARG A 114 12.48 -1.55 6.31
N ILE A 115 12.00 -0.62 7.14
CA ILE A 115 12.84 0.38 7.79
C ILE A 115 12.54 0.45 9.29
N ILE A 116 13.58 0.58 10.10
CA ILE A 116 13.43 0.99 11.49
C ILE A 116 13.27 2.51 11.48
N PHE A 117 12.04 2.97 11.72
CA PHE A 117 11.70 4.39 11.65
C PHE A 117 11.97 5.12 12.96
N LEU A 118 11.57 4.54 14.10
CA LEU A 118 11.96 5.03 15.43
C LEU A 118 12.66 3.92 16.20
N LYS A 119 13.85 4.21 16.74
CA LYS A 119 14.58 3.26 17.57
C LYS A 119 14.01 3.25 18.99
N GLY A 120 13.80 2.05 19.52
CA GLY A 120 13.51 1.81 20.92
C GLY A 120 14.71 2.18 21.80
N GLY A 121 14.41 2.67 22.99
CA GLY A 121 15.42 3.07 23.97
C GLY A 121 16.19 1.87 24.49
N ASP A 122 17.51 2.02 24.57
CA ASP A 122 18.40 1.03 25.17
C ASP A 122 18.14 0.83 26.67
N GLY A 123 18.43 -0.38 27.13
CA GLY A 123 18.32 -0.75 28.54
C GLY A 123 19.30 0.00 29.44
N GLY A 124 18.84 0.35 30.63
CA GLY A 124 19.67 0.98 31.66
C GLY A 124 20.63 -0.02 32.30
N ARG A 125 21.82 0.44 32.69
CA ARG A 125 22.84 -0.41 33.29
C ARG A 125 22.53 -0.79 34.74
N GLY A 126 22.65 -2.06 35.11
CA GLY A 126 22.53 -2.51 36.50
C GLY A 126 23.81 -2.26 37.30
N ASN A 127 23.74 -2.28 38.63
CA ASN A 127 24.90 -1.97 39.48
C ASN A 127 26.08 -2.94 39.26
N ALA A 128 25.83 -4.20 38.86
CA ALA A 128 26.87 -5.16 38.54
C ALA A 128 27.84 -4.65 37.45
N SER A 129 27.33 -3.88 36.48
CA SER A 129 28.11 -3.32 35.37
C SER A 129 28.99 -2.12 35.76
N TYR A 130 28.76 -1.52 36.92
CA TYR A 130 29.55 -0.38 37.44
C TYR A 130 30.69 -0.81 38.37
N LYS A 131 30.81 -2.11 38.65
CA LYS A 131 31.85 -2.64 39.53
C LYS A 131 33.23 -2.41 38.94
N SER A 132 34.10 -1.74 39.68
CA SER A 132 35.51 -1.53 39.34
C SER A 132 36.43 -1.94 40.49
N SER A 133 37.75 -1.90 40.29
CA SER A 133 38.73 -2.20 41.35
C SER A 133 38.59 -1.26 42.56
N THR A 134 38.22 0.00 42.31
CA THR A 134 38.01 1.05 43.31
C THR A 134 36.57 1.14 43.81
N ASN A 135 35.58 0.77 42.99
CA ASN A 135 34.16 0.75 43.36
C ASN A 135 33.60 -0.67 43.35
N ARG A 136 33.82 -1.41 44.45
CA ARG A 136 33.44 -2.83 44.56
C ARG A 136 31.97 -3.07 44.90
N ALA A 137 31.30 -2.08 45.47
CA ALA A 137 29.89 -2.14 45.89
C ALA A 137 29.06 -0.95 45.37
N PRO A 138 29.00 -0.75 44.03
CA PRO A 138 28.19 0.31 43.43
C PRO A 138 26.72 0.17 43.84
N ARG A 139 26.12 1.28 44.26
CA ARG A 139 24.68 1.40 44.57
C ARG A 139 23.92 2.21 43.53
N GLN A 140 24.52 2.37 42.35
CA GLN A 140 23.94 3.12 41.24
C GLN A 140 23.47 2.17 40.14
N HIS A 141 22.40 2.58 39.46
CA HIS A 141 21.93 1.96 38.23
C HIS A 141 21.62 3.07 37.21
N GLY A 142 21.67 2.74 35.93
CA GLY A 142 21.22 3.61 34.85
C GLY A 142 19.71 3.49 34.68
N PRO A 143 19.00 4.61 34.46
CA PRO A 143 17.67 4.54 33.88
C PRO A 143 17.77 3.94 32.46
N GLY A 144 16.68 3.36 31.99
CA GLY A 144 16.55 3.02 30.57
C GLY A 144 16.46 4.30 29.74
N TRP A 145 16.92 4.23 28.50
CA TRP A 145 16.87 5.35 27.59
C TRP A 145 15.41 5.67 27.21
N PRO A 146 15.09 6.95 26.97
CA PRO A 146 13.73 7.35 26.63
C PRO A 146 13.31 6.78 25.27
N ALA A 147 11.99 6.69 25.08
CA ALA A 147 11.40 6.42 23.78
C ALA A 147 11.63 7.60 22.83
N GLN A 148 11.61 7.31 21.53
CA GLN A 148 11.49 8.31 20.48
C GLN A 148 10.02 8.45 20.09
N GLU A 149 9.60 9.65 19.71
CA GLU A 149 8.23 9.97 19.35
C GLU A 149 8.21 10.89 18.13
N ALA A 150 7.27 10.68 17.22
CA ALA A 150 7.11 11.52 16.04
C ALA A 150 5.66 11.49 15.55
N TRP A 151 5.18 12.63 15.07
CA TRP A 151 4.03 12.68 14.17
C TRP A 151 4.54 12.63 12.73
N VAL A 152 3.90 11.77 11.92
CA VAL A 152 4.22 11.67 10.50
C VAL A 152 2.96 11.64 9.65
N TRP A 153 3.11 12.00 8.39
CA TRP A 153 2.08 11.81 7.39
C TRP A 153 2.45 10.65 6.47
N LEU A 154 1.58 9.66 6.37
CA LEU A 154 1.64 8.67 5.31
C LEU A 154 0.93 9.23 4.09
N ARG A 155 1.56 9.19 2.92
CA ARG A 155 0.97 9.54 1.63
C ARG A 155 1.11 8.36 0.67
N LEU A 156 0.01 7.78 0.24
CA LEU A 156 0.03 6.76 -0.79
C LEU A 156 0.11 7.43 -2.16
N LYS A 157 1.17 7.16 -2.93
CA LYS A 157 1.19 7.55 -4.34
C LYS A 157 0.09 6.76 -5.06
N LEU A 158 -0.73 7.48 -5.84
CA LEU A 158 -1.77 6.94 -6.72
C LEU A 158 -1.44 5.52 -7.24
N LEU A 159 -2.21 4.55 -6.79
CA LEU A 159 -2.32 3.22 -7.35
C LEU A 159 -3.81 2.98 -7.57
N ALA A 160 -4.29 3.27 -8.76
CA ALA A 160 -5.47 2.55 -9.22
C ALA A 160 -4.98 1.17 -9.63
N ASP A 161 -5.64 0.12 -9.15
CA ASP A 161 -5.32 -1.25 -9.57
C ASP A 161 -5.81 -1.48 -11.01
N VAL A 162 -6.96 -0.90 -11.33
CA VAL A 162 -7.62 -1.01 -12.63
C VAL A 162 -7.98 0.37 -13.17
N GLY A 163 -7.57 0.65 -14.41
CA GLY A 163 -8.00 1.82 -15.17
C GLY A 163 -9.20 1.51 -16.05
N LEU A 164 -10.23 2.35 -16.02
CA LEU A 164 -11.37 2.26 -16.95
C LEU A 164 -11.00 3.00 -18.24
N VAL A 165 -11.10 2.30 -19.37
CA VAL A 165 -10.82 2.85 -20.71
C VAL A 165 -11.99 2.57 -21.65
N GLY A 166 -12.13 3.38 -22.69
CA GLY A 166 -13.25 3.32 -23.63
C GLY A 166 -13.62 4.70 -24.17
N LEU A 167 -14.39 4.73 -25.26
CA LEU A 167 -14.91 5.97 -25.87
C LEU A 167 -15.72 6.84 -24.89
N PRO A 168 -15.98 8.13 -25.21
CA PRO A 168 -16.98 8.91 -24.50
C PRO A 168 -18.31 8.16 -24.45
N ASN A 169 -19.04 8.31 -23.35
CA ASN A 169 -20.33 7.63 -23.13
C ASN A 169 -20.29 6.09 -23.09
N ALA A 170 -19.13 5.43 -23.13
CA ALA A 170 -19.02 3.97 -22.93
C ALA A 170 -19.49 3.47 -21.55
N GLY A 171 -19.89 4.38 -20.66
CA GLY A 171 -20.45 4.08 -19.34
C GLY A 171 -19.41 3.88 -18.24
N LYS A 172 -18.17 4.37 -18.41
CA LYS A 172 -17.08 4.33 -17.42
C LYS A 172 -17.51 4.86 -16.05
N SER A 173 -17.99 6.10 -15.99
CA SER A 173 -18.41 6.72 -14.73
C SER A 173 -19.65 6.04 -14.14
N THR A 174 -20.54 5.50 -14.98
CA THR A 174 -21.71 4.71 -14.52
C THR A 174 -21.27 3.40 -13.87
N PHE A 175 -20.35 2.67 -14.50
CA PHE A 175 -19.75 1.46 -13.95
C PHE A 175 -19.03 1.74 -12.62
N LEU A 176 -18.23 2.81 -12.57
CA LEU A 176 -17.53 3.23 -11.36
C LEU A 176 -18.54 3.50 -10.22
N LYS A 177 -19.63 4.22 -10.50
CA LYS A 177 -20.69 4.51 -9.51
C LYS A 177 -21.42 3.25 -9.06
N ALA A 178 -21.71 2.33 -9.97
CA ALA A 178 -22.49 1.12 -9.68
C ALA A 178 -21.70 0.08 -8.85
N THR A 179 -20.38 0.02 -9.02
CA THR A 179 -19.53 -1.03 -8.41
C THR A 179 -18.86 -0.62 -7.11
N THR A 180 -18.82 0.67 -6.81
CA THR A 180 -18.05 1.20 -5.67
C THR A 180 -18.98 1.50 -4.49
N ASN A 181 -18.60 1.08 -3.28
CA ASN A 181 -19.36 1.34 -2.04
C ASN A 181 -19.34 2.83 -1.62
N ALA A 182 -18.81 3.71 -2.45
CA ALA A 182 -18.57 5.10 -2.18
C ALA A 182 -18.99 5.92 -3.40
N HIS A 183 -19.57 7.10 -3.19
CA HIS A 183 -19.64 8.06 -4.28
C HIS A 183 -18.22 8.29 -4.83
N PRO A 184 -18.00 8.11 -6.15
CA PRO A 184 -16.71 8.36 -6.77
C PRO A 184 -16.22 9.75 -6.40
N LYS A 185 -14.99 9.82 -5.91
CA LYS A 185 -14.41 11.08 -5.45
C LYS A 185 -13.51 11.63 -6.54
N ILE A 186 -13.68 12.93 -6.83
CA ILE A 186 -12.81 13.69 -7.72
C ILE A 186 -11.49 13.89 -7.00
N GLY A 187 -10.41 13.35 -7.55
CA GLY A 187 -9.07 13.48 -6.99
C GLY A 187 -8.36 14.74 -7.49
N ASN A 188 -8.06 15.67 -6.59
CA ASN A 188 -7.23 16.86 -6.89
C ASN A 188 -5.76 16.53 -6.66
N TYR A 189 -5.19 15.73 -7.55
CA TYR A 189 -3.79 15.35 -7.46
C TYR A 189 -2.89 16.50 -7.92
N PRO A 190 -1.86 16.89 -7.13
CA PRO A 190 -0.82 17.75 -7.64
C PRO A 190 -0.27 17.05 -8.87
N PHE A 191 -0.03 17.79 -9.95
CA PHE A 191 0.49 17.30 -11.23
C PHE A 191 -0.50 16.70 -12.24
N THR A 192 -1.81 16.73 -11.96
CA THR A 192 -2.83 16.29 -12.92
C THR A 192 -3.63 17.50 -13.40
N THR A 193 -3.69 17.77 -14.71
CA THR A 193 -4.62 18.78 -15.25
C THR A 193 -6.06 18.27 -15.28
N LEU A 194 -6.23 16.96 -15.44
CA LEU A 194 -7.51 16.27 -15.39
C LEU A 194 -7.64 15.52 -14.07
N HIS A 195 -8.78 15.71 -13.39
CA HIS A 195 -9.07 15.07 -12.12
C HIS A 195 -9.67 13.67 -12.36
N PRO A 196 -8.97 12.56 -12.04
CA PRO A 196 -9.54 11.25 -12.18
C PRO A 196 -10.62 11.02 -11.10
N GLN A 197 -11.65 10.25 -11.45
CA GLN A 197 -12.62 9.77 -10.47
C GLN A 197 -12.17 8.41 -9.95
N LEU A 198 -12.01 8.30 -8.63
CA LEU A 198 -11.58 7.06 -8.00
C LEU A 198 -12.70 6.44 -7.19
N GLY A 199 -12.71 5.11 -7.16
CA GLY A 199 -13.62 4.34 -6.34
C GLY A 199 -12.99 3.04 -5.84
N VAL A 200 -13.28 2.69 -4.59
CA VAL A 200 -12.82 1.43 -3.99
C VAL A 200 -13.93 0.41 -4.16
N VAL A 201 -13.57 -0.71 -4.79
CA VAL A 201 -14.44 -1.89 -4.89
C VAL A 201 -14.00 -2.88 -3.83
N ARG A 202 -14.97 -3.42 -3.08
CA ARG A 202 -14.75 -4.49 -2.11
C ARG A 202 -15.52 -5.71 -2.54
N ARG A 203 -14.84 -6.84 -2.73
CA ARG A 203 -15.46 -8.09 -3.16
C ARG A 203 -14.62 -9.27 -2.65
N HIS A 204 -15.29 -10.30 -2.13
CA HIS A 204 -14.67 -11.47 -1.46
C HIS A 204 -13.65 -11.15 -0.37
N GLY A 205 -13.87 -10.05 0.37
CA GLY A 205 -12.95 -9.59 1.42
C GLY A 205 -11.68 -8.91 0.91
N GLN A 206 -11.50 -8.81 -0.41
CA GLN A 206 -10.42 -8.06 -1.04
C GLN A 206 -10.90 -6.69 -1.50
N GLU A 207 -9.99 -5.73 -1.56
CA GLU A 207 -10.25 -4.37 -2.00
C GLU A 207 -9.30 -3.98 -3.13
N PHE A 208 -9.83 -3.35 -4.17
CA PHE A 208 -9.02 -2.78 -5.25
C PHE A 208 -9.59 -1.43 -5.68
N VAL A 209 -8.73 -0.62 -6.28
CA VAL A 209 -9.05 0.76 -6.67
C VAL A 209 -9.31 0.83 -8.17
N LEU A 210 -10.50 1.31 -8.53
CA LEU A 210 -10.86 1.70 -9.89
C LEU A 210 -10.55 3.18 -10.11
N ALA A 211 -9.94 3.50 -11.25
CA ALA A 211 -9.86 4.86 -11.77
C ALA A 211 -10.65 5.00 -13.07
N ASP A 212 -11.63 5.90 -13.10
CA ASP A 212 -12.11 6.45 -14.36
C ASP A 212 -11.07 7.49 -14.81
N ILE A 213 -10.43 7.20 -15.94
CA ILE A 213 -9.37 8.00 -16.53
C ILE A 213 -10.02 8.84 -17.64
N PRO A 214 -10.30 10.13 -17.40
CA PRO A 214 -10.77 11.02 -18.44
C PRO A 214 -9.62 11.28 -19.43
N GLY A 215 -9.95 11.43 -20.71
CA GLY A 215 -9.06 12.08 -21.66
C GLY A 215 -7.91 11.25 -22.23
N LEU A 216 -7.99 9.90 -22.26
CA LEU A 216 -7.16 9.16 -23.23
C LEU A 216 -7.43 9.75 -24.64
N ILE A 217 -8.71 9.95 -24.99
CA ILE A 217 -9.19 10.49 -26.29
C ILE A 217 -9.10 12.01 -26.41
N GLU A 218 -9.43 12.77 -25.35
CA GLU A 218 -9.54 14.24 -25.43
C GLU A 218 -8.18 14.96 -25.54
N GLY A 219 -7.06 14.30 -25.24
CA GLY A 219 -5.75 14.96 -25.12
C GLY A 219 -4.62 14.39 -25.98
N ALA A 220 -4.82 13.26 -26.67
CA ALA A 220 -3.76 12.64 -27.46
C ALA A 220 -3.47 13.38 -28.79
N SER A 221 -4.47 14.06 -29.36
CA SER A 221 -4.31 14.78 -30.64
C SER A 221 -3.77 16.21 -30.50
N GLU A 222 -4.01 16.87 -29.36
CA GLU A 222 -3.51 18.22 -29.10
C GLU A 222 -2.24 18.13 -28.25
N GLY A 223 -1.10 17.96 -28.93
CA GLY A 223 0.20 17.97 -28.30
C GLY A 223 0.44 19.19 -27.40
N ILE A 224 1.47 19.07 -26.56
CA ILE A 224 2.11 20.08 -25.69
C ILE A 224 1.86 19.83 -24.20
N GLY A 225 2.78 19.06 -23.59
CA GLY A 225 3.28 19.29 -22.22
C GLY A 225 2.39 18.92 -21.04
N ILE A 226 1.18 18.40 -21.26
CA ILE A 226 0.21 18.12 -20.18
C ILE A 226 0.32 16.69 -19.61
N GLY A 227 1.03 15.77 -20.29
CA GLY A 227 0.88 14.34 -20.04
C GLY A 227 1.77 13.71 -18.95
N ASP A 228 3.07 14.00 -18.94
CA ASP A 228 4.07 13.13 -18.28
C ASP A 228 3.80 12.83 -16.80
N ARG A 229 3.26 13.80 -16.05
CA ARG A 229 2.98 13.60 -14.62
C ARG A 229 1.63 12.97 -14.34
N PHE A 230 0.57 13.23 -15.13
CA PHE A 230 -0.70 12.51 -14.98
C PHE A 230 -0.51 11.02 -15.29
N LEU A 231 0.35 10.73 -16.26
CA LEU A 231 0.41 9.43 -16.90
C LEU A 231 1.36 8.44 -16.23
N GLY A 232 2.41 8.92 -15.54
CA GLY A 232 3.15 8.09 -14.58
C GLY A 232 2.25 7.46 -13.50
N HIS A 233 1.01 7.96 -13.32
CA HIS A 233 0.01 7.37 -12.44
C HIS A 233 -0.85 6.27 -13.10
N ILE A 234 -1.22 6.42 -14.39
CA ILE A 234 -1.94 5.37 -15.15
C ILE A 234 -1.00 4.22 -15.49
N GLU A 235 0.28 4.50 -15.72
CA GLU A 235 1.35 3.50 -15.84
C GLU A 235 1.34 2.50 -14.70
N ARG A 236 0.80 2.86 -13.53
CA ARG A 236 0.69 1.96 -12.37
C ARG A 236 -0.60 1.16 -12.29
N CYS A 237 -1.61 1.47 -13.12
CA CYS A 237 -2.76 0.57 -13.31
C CYS A 237 -2.22 -0.77 -13.80
N ARG A 238 -2.46 -1.84 -13.03
CA ARG A 238 -1.97 -3.17 -13.39
C ARG A 238 -2.79 -3.76 -14.53
N ILE A 239 -4.06 -3.38 -14.60
CA ILE A 239 -5.07 -3.90 -15.52
C ILE A 239 -5.86 -2.74 -16.11
N LEU A 240 -6.35 -2.90 -17.32
CA LEU A 240 -7.34 -2.00 -17.91
C LEU A 240 -8.67 -2.74 -18.08
N LEU A 241 -9.78 -2.14 -17.64
CA LEU A 241 -11.13 -2.57 -18.02
C LEU A 241 -11.56 -1.74 -19.22
N HIS A 242 -11.63 -2.37 -20.37
CA HIS A 242 -12.03 -1.73 -21.62
C HIS A 242 -13.55 -1.88 -21.81
N LEU A 243 -14.27 -0.77 -21.58
CA LEU A 243 -15.70 -0.69 -21.76
C LEU A 243 -16.03 -0.23 -23.18
N ILE A 244 -16.84 -1.02 -23.87
CA ILE A 244 -17.30 -0.73 -25.23
C ILE A 244 -18.82 -0.59 -25.19
N ASP A 245 -19.36 0.43 -25.84
CA ASP A 245 -20.80 0.68 -25.87
C ASP A 245 -21.49 -0.25 -26.88
N ALA A 246 -22.36 -1.14 -26.42
CA ALA A 246 -23.14 -2.02 -27.29
C ALA A 246 -24.12 -1.27 -28.19
N SER A 247 -24.58 -0.09 -27.74
CA SER A 247 -25.54 0.75 -28.46
C SER A 247 -24.87 1.75 -29.43
N GLY A 248 -23.55 1.73 -29.51
CA GLY A 248 -22.78 2.58 -30.42
C GLY A 248 -22.91 2.14 -31.89
N GLU A 249 -22.57 3.04 -32.82
CA GLU A 249 -22.66 2.77 -34.27
C GLU A 249 -21.74 1.63 -34.72
N ASP A 250 -20.49 1.60 -34.23
CA ASP A 250 -19.50 0.56 -34.55
C ASP A 250 -18.65 0.22 -33.31
N PRO A 251 -19.08 -0.77 -32.50
CA PRO A 251 -18.34 -1.23 -31.32
C PRO A 251 -16.93 -1.75 -31.62
N ILE A 252 -16.69 -2.30 -32.81
CA ILE A 252 -15.39 -2.87 -33.20
C ILE A 252 -14.43 -1.75 -33.56
N ALA A 253 -14.88 -0.75 -34.33
CA ALA A 253 -14.09 0.45 -34.60
C ALA A 253 -13.76 1.20 -33.30
N ALA A 254 -14.72 1.31 -32.38
CA ALA A 254 -14.50 1.92 -31.06
C ALA A 254 -13.40 1.22 -30.26
N TRP A 255 -13.38 -0.12 -30.29
CA TRP A 255 -12.30 -0.90 -29.67
C TRP A 255 -10.94 -0.62 -30.34
N HIS A 256 -10.87 -0.66 -31.67
CA HIS A 256 -9.65 -0.38 -32.42
C HIS A 256 -9.12 1.03 -32.16
N GLU A 257 -9.99 2.04 -32.09
CA GLU A 257 -9.63 3.42 -31.80
C GLU A 257 -8.92 3.53 -30.45
N VAL A 258 -9.51 2.95 -29.40
CA VAL A 258 -8.90 2.94 -28.06
C VAL A 258 -7.60 2.13 -28.02
N GLN A 259 -7.51 1.00 -28.73
CA GLN A 259 -6.24 0.24 -28.81
C GLN A 259 -5.13 1.02 -29.51
N ASN A 260 -5.44 1.67 -30.64
CA ASN A 260 -4.49 2.50 -31.37
C ASN A 260 -4.01 3.65 -30.49
N GLU A 261 -4.90 4.25 -29.70
CA GLU A 261 -4.54 5.30 -28.75
C GLU A 261 -3.65 4.80 -27.62
N LEU A 262 -3.98 3.67 -26.99
CA LEU A 262 -3.12 3.06 -25.97
C LEU A 262 -1.72 2.76 -26.52
N ALA A 263 -1.63 2.33 -27.79
CA ALA A 263 -0.36 2.08 -28.47
C ALA A 263 0.41 3.36 -28.83
N LEU A 264 -0.28 4.38 -29.35
CA LEU A 264 0.31 5.70 -29.66
C LEU A 264 0.83 6.40 -28.40
N TYR A 265 0.11 6.23 -27.29
CA TYR A 265 0.51 6.76 -26.00
C TYR A 265 1.80 6.09 -25.49
N GLY A 266 1.93 4.78 -25.67
CA GLY A 266 3.10 4.01 -25.24
C GLY A 266 3.11 3.70 -23.73
N ALA A 267 4.29 3.74 -23.12
CA ALA A 267 4.51 3.45 -21.69
C ALA A 267 4.02 2.06 -21.20
N GLY A 268 3.98 1.07 -22.11
CA GLY A 268 3.56 -0.28 -21.76
C GLY A 268 2.05 -0.45 -21.61
N LEU A 269 1.22 0.57 -21.92
CA LEU A 269 -0.23 0.52 -21.69
C LEU A 269 -0.93 -0.51 -22.59
N ALA A 270 -0.52 -0.61 -23.85
CA ALA A 270 -1.09 -1.57 -24.79
C ALA A 270 -0.79 -3.02 -24.38
N GLU A 271 0.36 -3.24 -23.75
CA GLU A 271 0.85 -4.54 -23.28
C GLU A 271 0.23 -4.97 -21.93
N LYS A 272 -0.49 -4.07 -21.26
CA LYS A 272 -1.15 -4.40 -19.99
C LYS A 272 -2.24 -5.44 -20.20
N PRO A 273 -2.45 -6.34 -19.23
CA PRO A 273 -3.63 -7.18 -19.20
C PRO A 273 -4.90 -6.33 -19.30
N GLN A 274 -5.72 -6.61 -20.32
CA GLN A 274 -7.00 -5.94 -20.51
C GLN A 274 -8.14 -6.94 -20.24
N LEU A 275 -9.24 -6.44 -19.68
CA LEU A 275 -10.50 -7.14 -19.64
C LEU A 275 -11.47 -6.39 -20.55
N LEU A 276 -11.95 -7.04 -21.60
CA LEU A 276 -12.92 -6.44 -22.52
C LEU A 276 -14.33 -6.68 -21.98
N ALA A 277 -15.13 -5.63 -21.98
CA ALA A 277 -16.52 -5.72 -21.57
C ALA A 277 -17.44 -4.87 -22.43
N LEU A 278 -18.47 -5.50 -22.97
CA LEU A 278 -19.52 -4.87 -23.74
C LEU A 278 -20.58 -4.35 -22.75
N ASN A 279 -20.74 -3.03 -22.69
CA ASN A 279 -21.61 -2.33 -21.76
C ASN A 279 -22.90 -1.86 -22.42
N LYS A 280 -23.89 -1.50 -21.60
CA LYS A 280 -25.24 -1.07 -22.03
C LYS A 280 -26.01 -2.13 -22.79
N ILE A 281 -25.83 -3.40 -22.42
CA ILE A 281 -26.60 -4.52 -23.01
C ILE A 281 -28.11 -4.40 -22.76
N ASP A 282 -28.54 -3.55 -21.81
CA ASP A 282 -29.95 -3.22 -21.59
C ASP A 282 -30.57 -2.39 -22.72
N SER A 283 -29.75 -1.80 -23.58
CA SER A 283 -30.19 -0.94 -24.70
C SER A 283 -30.20 -1.66 -26.06
N VAL A 284 -29.78 -2.92 -26.11
CA VAL A 284 -29.76 -3.78 -27.31
C VAL A 284 -30.46 -5.09 -27.01
N ASP A 285 -31.03 -5.73 -28.03
CA ASP A 285 -31.61 -7.06 -27.87
C ASP A 285 -30.53 -8.15 -27.73
N GLU A 286 -30.95 -9.33 -27.27
CA GLU A 286 -30.04 -10.45 -26.96
C GLU A 286 -29.34 -11.01 -28.21
N GLU A 287 -29.99 -10.99 -29.38
CA GLU A 287 -29.43 -11.48 -30.64
C GLU A 287 -28.30 -10.55 -31.11
N THR A 288 -28.59 -9.25 -31.20
CA THR A 288 -27.59 -8.22 -31.52
C THR A 288 -26.42 -8.23 -30.53
N CYS A 289 -26.71 -8.40 -29.23
CA CYS A 289 -25.67 -8.45 -28.20
C CYS A 289 -24.73 -9.66 -28.38
N ALA A 290 -25.29 -10.83 -28.71
CA ALA A 290 -24.51 -12.04 -28.96
C ALA A 290 -23.64 -11.91 -30.22
N GLU A 291 -24.20 -11.36 -31.31
CA GLU A 291 -23.47 -11.10 -32.55
C GLU A 291 -22.30 -10.13 -32.33
N LEU A 292 -22.54 -9.01 -31.65
CA LEU A 292 -21.50 -8.02 -31.33
C LEU A 292 -20.42 -8.60 -30.43
N SER A 293 -20.81 -9.38 -29.42
CA SER A 293 -19.87 -10.07 -28.53
C SER A 293 -18.97 -11.00 -29.33
N GLN A 294 -19.55 -11.84 -30.20
CA GLN A 294 -18.78 -12.78 -31.01
C GLN A 294 -17.83 -12.06 -31.97
N ALA A 295 -18.31 -11.05 -32.69
CA ALA A 295 -17.49 -10.29 -33.63
C ALA A 295 -16.32 -9.57 -32.93
N LEU A 296 -16.55 -9.05 -31.72
CA LEU A 296 -15.51 -8.43 -30.92
C LEU A 296 -14.52 -9.46 -30.33
N GLU A 297 -14.98 -10.65 -29.95
CA GLU A 297 -14.09 -11.76 -29.55
C GLU A 297 -13.19 -12.21 -30.71
N GLU A 298 -13.74 -12.30 -31.93
CA GLU A 298 -12.99 -12.63 -33.14
C GLU A 298 -11.95 -11.56 -33.49
N ALA A 299 -12.32 -10.27 -33.38
CA ALA A 299 -11.42 -9.15 -33.66
C ALA A 299 -10.30 -8.99 -32.61
N SER A 300 -10.63 -9.19 -31.33
CA SER A 300 -9.70 -8.97 -30.22
C SER A 300 -8.88 -10.20 -29.82
N GLY A 301 -9.37 -11.40 -30.15
CA GLY A 301 -8.81 -12.67 -29.67
C GLY A 301 -8.99 -12.88 -28.16
N GLN A 302 -9.85 -12.10 -27.51
CA GLN A 302 -10.08 -12.13 -26.07
C GLN A 302 -11.55 -12.37 -25.77
N LYS A 303 -11.83 -13.05 -24.65
CA LYS A 303 -13.19 -13.23 -24.18
C LYS A 303 -13.81 -11.88 -23.80
N VAL A 304 -15.03 -11.63 -24.28
CA VAL A 304 -15.79 -10.42 -24.00
C VAL A 304 -16.82 -10.72 -22.91
N LEU A 305 -16.87 -9.88 -21.87
CA LEU A 305 -17.89 -9.98 -20.83
C LEU A 305 -19.03 -8.99 -21.09
N LEU A 306 -20.26 -9.40 -20.81
CA LEU A 306 -21.44 -8.58 -21.00
C LEU A 306 -21.84 -7.90 -19.69
N LEU A 307 -22.14 -6.60 -19.73
CA LEU A 307 -22.69 -5.89 -18.59
C LEU A 307 -23.69 -4.78 -18.95
N SER A 308 -24.42 -4.36 -17.93
CA SER A 308 -25.13 -3.10 -17.92
C SER A 308 -24.81 -2.37 -16.62
N GLY A 309 -24.05 -1.28 -16.72
CA GLY A 309 -23.78 -0.42 -15.57
C GLY A 309 -25.04 0.23 -15.00
N ALA A 310 -26.11 0.39 -15.80
CA ALA A 310 -27.36 1.01 -15.38
C ALA A 310 -28.25 0.05 -14.57
N THR A 311 -28.36 -1.21 -14.99
CA THR A 311 -29.20 -2.21 -14.32
C THR A 311 -28.44 -3.03 -13.27
N GLY A 312 -27.11 -3.05 -13.35
CA GLY A 312 -26.25 -3.90 -12.52
C GLY A 312 -26.04 -5.31 -13.08
N GLN A 313 -26.66 -5.66 -14.21
CA GLN A 313 -26.48 -6.95 -14.86
C GLN A 313 -25.02 -7.15 -15.27
N GLY A 314 -24.46 -8.33 -15.00
CA GLY A 314 -23.10 -8.70 -15.41
C GLY A 314 -21.94 -8.05 -14.63
N LEU A 315 -22.22 -7.18 -13.65
CA LEU A 315 -21.16 -6.56 -12.84
C LEU A 315 -20.37 -7.60 -12.04
N ASP A 316 -21.06 -8.55 -11.39
CA ASP A 316 -20.44 -9.54 -10.52
C ASP A 316 -19.36 -10.39 -11.22
N PRO A 317 -19.61 -11.02 -12.39
CA PRO A 317 -18.58 -11.73 -13.14
C PRO A 317 -17.36 -10.86 -13.50
N ILE A 318 -17.58 -9.59 -13.83
CA ILE A 318 -16.49 -8.66 -14.16
C ILE A 318 -15.65 -8.37 -12.90
N LEU A 319 -16.29 -8.07 -11.78
CA LEU A 319 -15.59 -7.80 -10.52
C LEU A 319 -14.80 -9.01 -10.03
N ASP A 320 -15.36 -10.21 -10.16
CA ASP A 320 -14.69 -11.47 -9.80
C ASP A 320 -13.47 -11.73 -10.70
N GLN A 321 -13.57 -11.43 -12.00
CA GLN A 321 -12.46 -11.53 -12.93
C GLN A 321 -11.38 -10.48 -12.65
N LEU A 322 -11.76 -9.24 -12.35
CA LEU A 322 -10.82 -8.16 -12.01
C LEU A 322 -10.03 -8.49 -10.73
N ILE A 323 -10.68 -9.03 -9.70
CA ILE A 323 -9.98 -9.49 -8.49
C ILE A 323 -8.95 -10.56 -8.85
N THR A 324 -9.36 -11.56 -9.62
CA THR A 324 -8.47 -12.66 -10.02
C THR A 324 -7.26 -12.14 -10.79
N MET A 325 -7.48 -11.22 -11.73
CA MET A 325 -6.41 -10.59 -12.50
C MET A 325 -5.50 -9.74 -11.61
N THR A 326 -6.06 -8.98 -10.68
CA THR A 326 -5.29 -8.09 -9.77
C THR A 326 -4.42 -8.91 -8.84
N GLY A 327 -4.96 -10.00 -8.28
CA GLY A 327 -4.21 -10.97 -7.48
C GLY A 327 -3.03 -11.58 -8.24
N ARG A 328 -3.27 -12.07 -9.47
CA ARG A 328 -2.20 -12.63 -10.32
C ARG A 328 -1.13 -11.60 -10.70
N ALA A 329 -1.54 -10.36 -10.97
CA ALA A 329 -0.61 -9.28 -11.27
C ALA A 329 0.29 -8.97 -10.05
N ILE A 330 -0.24 -9.09 -8.84
CA ILE A 330 0.53 -8.95 -7.59
C ILE A 330 1.52 -10.12 -7.44
N GLU A 331 1.09 -11.36 -7.65
CA GLU A 331 1.96 -12.55 -7.57
C GLU A 331 3.14 -12.46 -8.55
N LYS A 332 2.89 -12.07 -9.81
CA LYS A 332 3.97 -11.85 -10.79
C LYS A 332 4.95 -10.75 -10.38
N ALA A 333 4.44 -9.66 -9.80
CA ALA A 333 5.30 -8.60 -9.30
C ALA A 333 6.18 -9.11 -8.13
N GLN A 334 5.65 -9.96 -7.25
CA GLN A 334 6.41 -10.61 -6.17
C GLN A 334 7.54 -11.50 -6.72
N GLU A 335 7.26 -12.35 -7.72
CA GLU A 335 8.26 -13.21 -8.33
C GLU A 335 9.42 -12.42 -8.97
N SER A 336 9.11 -11.31 -9.65
CA SER A 336 10.13 -10.45 -10.26
C SER A 336 11.04 -9.78 -9.21
N SER A 337 10.47 -9.35 -8.08
CA SER A 337 11.27 -8.80 -6.97
C SER A 337 12.17 -9.85 -6.32
N ALA A 338 11.66 -11.07 -6.10
CA ALA A 338 12.42 -12.16 -5.49
C ALA A 338 13.56 -12.68 -6.40
N GLN A 339 13.40 -12.64 -7.72
CA GLN A 339 14.48 -12.99 -8.64
C GLN A 339 15.62 -11.97 -8.64
N THR A 340 15.31 -10.70 -8.40
CA THR A 340 16.31 -9.64 -8.27
C THR A 340 17.18 -9.83 -7.01
N GLU A 341 16.64 -10.45 -5.95
CA GLU A 341 17.40 -10.77 -4.72
C GLU A 341 18.48 -11.85 -4.92
N LYS A 342 18.41 -12.67 -5.97
CA LYS A 342 19.39 -13.75 -6.19
C LYS A 342 20.68 -13.31 -6.87
N ILE A 343 20.87 -12.03 -7.15
CA ILE A 343 22.10 -11.52 -7.77
C ILE A 343 23.00 -10.94 -6.68
N TRP A 344 23.71 -11.85 -6.00
CA TRP A 344 25.10 -11.73 -5.50
C TRP A 344 25.24 -12.39 -4.11
N SER A 345 25.95 -13.52 -4.08
CA SER A 345 26.38 -14.20 -2.87
C SER A 345 27.91 -14.34 -2.94
N PRO A 346 28.68 -13.86 -1.96
CA PRO A 346 30.13 -14.00 -1.95
C PRO A 346 30.50 -15.38 -1.37
N ILE A 347 30.41 -16.41 -2.21
CA ILE A 347 31.19 -17.65 -2.11
C ILE A 347 31.84 -17.85 -3.47
#